data_AF-A0A3B3T8P0-F1
#
_entry.id   AF-A0A3B3T8P0-F1
#
_cell.length_a   1.000
_cell.length_b   1.000
_cell.length_c   1.000
_cell.angle_alpha   90.00
_cell.angle_beta   90.00
_cell.angle_gamma   90.00
#
_symmetry.space_group_name_H-M   'P 1'
#
loop_
_entity.id
_entity.type
_entity.pdbx_description
1 polymer ?
#
loop_
_entity_poly.entity_id
_entity_poly.type
_entity_poly.pdbx_seq_one_letter_code
_entity_poly.pdbx_strand_id
1 'polypeptide(L)'
;MEQHQKKGTLVSKELLSCGDEGGLRDKLLVKSKTTRSSSNTLQTTAVPRSSVLDRLQLFLPQIAQANEKLKQEMESCPTGHFDIENVEDAGKVIEMDVALVDLGDSDSNTENETSDDDSSDSDSEFEGEITEDNLKLPGNNRNIKEKANIKVLGEDTI
;
A
#
# COMPACT_ATOMS: atom_id res chain seq x y z
N MET A 1 8.96 58.95 -31.93
CA MET A 1 7.75 58.20 -31.55
C MET A 1 7.85 56.85 -32.22
N GLU A 2 8.41 55.87 -31.49
CA GLU A 2 8.72 54.54 -32.01
C GLU A 2 7.49 53.64 -31.82
N GLN A 3 6.96 53.11 -32.92
CA GLN A 3 5.78 52.25 -32.94
C GLN A 3 6.24 50.79 -32.84
N HIS A 4 6.05 50.14 -31.69
CA HIS A 4 6.30 48.70 -31.57
C HIS A 4 5.13 47.89 -32.16
N GLN A 5 5.36 47.30 -33.32
CA GLN A 5 4.45 46.33 -33.93
C GLN A 5 4.57 44.99 -33.19
N LYS A 6 3.55 44.63 -32.41
CA LYS A 6 3.45 43.32 -31.74
C LYS A 6 3.18 42.25 -32.80
N LYS A 7 4.19 41.40 -33.08
CA LYS A 7 4.01 40.17 -33.85
C LYS A 7 3.11 39.21 -33.07
N GLY A 8 1.90 38.98 -33.55
CA GLY A 8 1.00 37.96 -33.00
C GLY A 8 1.52 36.56 -33.33
N THR A 9 1.66 35.73 -32.30
CA THR A 9 1.97 34.30 -32.44
C THR A 9 0.81 33.62 -33.18
N LEU A 10 1.07 33.10 -34.39
CA LEU A 10 0.12 32.26 -35.10
C LEU A 10 0.12 30.88 -34.44
N VAL A 11 -0.84 30.65 -33.53
CA VAL A 11 -1.05 29.33 -32.93
C VAL A 11 -1.74 28.44 -33.97
N SER A 12 -1.07 27.36 -34.37
CA SER A 12 -1.61 26.38 -35.33
C SER A 12 -2.84 25.70 -34.75
N LYS A 13 -4.02 26.17 -35.16
CA LYS A 13 -5.32 25.59 -34.79
C LYS A 13 -5.54 24.20 -35.37
N GLU A 14 -4.76 23.82 -36.37
CA GLU A 14 -4.78 22.50 -37.03
C GLU A 14 -4.32 21.36 -36.09
N LEU A 15 -3.47 21.66 -35.09
CA LEU A 15 -3.08 20.67 -34.08
C LEU A 15 -4.12 20.51 -32.95
N LEU A 16 -5.15 21.37 -32.94
CA LEU A 16 -6.22 21.33 -31.94
C LEU A 16 -7.44 20.52 -32.42
N SER A 17 -7.51 20.15 -33.71
CA SER A 17 -8.57 19.28 -34.22
C SER A 17 -8.22 17.81 -34.00
N CYS A 18 -8.06 17.40 -32.75
CA CYS A 18 -8.10 15.98 -32.42
C CYS A 18 -9.58 15.57 -32.29
N GLY A 19 -10.12 14.89 -33.31
CA GLY A 19 -11.31 14.04 -33.13
C GLY A 19 -12.64 14.47 -33.76
N ASP A 20 -12.63 15.31 -34.80
CA ASP A 20 -13.84 15.52 -35.63
C ASP A 20 -13.83 14.69 -36.94
N GLU A 21 -12.67 14.14 -37.33
CA GLU A 21 -12.60 13.17 -38.40
C GLU A 21 -13.01 11.79 -37.84
N GLY A 22 -14.17 11.31 -38.27
CA GLY A 22 -14.96 10.20 -37.71
C GLY A 22 -14.28 8.84 -37.49
N GLY A 23 -12.97 8.69 -37.70
CA GLY A 23 -12.25 7.42 -37.55
C GLY A 23 -12.09 6.91 -36.12
N LEU A 24 -11.97 7.79 -35.12
CA LEU A 24 -11.77 7.35 -33.72
C LEU A 24 -13.07 6.84 -33.07
N ARG A 25 -14.23 7.37 -33.50
CA ARG A 25 -15.55 7.01 -32.98
C ARG A 25 -16.04 5.66 -33.49
N ASP A 26 -15.50 5.19 -34.60
CA ASP A 26 -15.83 3.88 -35.19
C ASP A 26 -14.98 2.75 -34.58
N LYS A 27 -13.82 3.08 -34.01
CA LYS A 27 -12.92 2.12 -33.34
C LYS A 27 -13.19 2.00 -31.85
N LEU A 28 -13.73 3.04 -31.24
CA LEU A 28 -14.16 3.05 -29.85
C LEU A 28 -15.69 2.98 -29.84
N LEU A 29 -16.30 2.06 -29.08
CA LEU A 29 -17.76 1.95 -28.92
C LEU A 29 -18.35 3.13 -28.13
N VAL A 30 -18.03 4.36 -28.52
CA VAL A 30 -18.51 5.59 -27.91
C VAL A 30 -19.83 5.94 -28.57
N LYS A 31 -20.92 5.49 -27.94
CA LYS A 31 -22.28 5.86 -28.36
C LYS A 31 -22.36 7.38 -28.52
N SER A 32 -22.64 7.83 -29.74
CA SER A 32 -22.82 9.26 -30.03
C SER A 32 -23.98 9.77 -29.18
N LYS A 33 -23.74 10.92 -28.56
CA LYS A 33 -24.59 11.58 -27.58
C LYS A 33 -26.03 11.67 -28.09
N THR A 34 -26.89 10.75 -27.65
CA THR A 34 -28.32 10.92 -27.69
C THR A 34 -28.66 12.22 -26.98
N THR A 35 -29.66 12.91 -27.52
CA THR A 35 -30.26 14.12 -26.95
C THR A 35 -30.43 13.97 -25.44
N ARG A 36 -30.26 15.08 -24.69
CA ARG A 36 -30.28 15.16 -23.22
C ARG A 36 -31.65 14.79 -22.63
N SER A 37 -32.08 13.55 -22.83
CA SER A 37 -33.36 12.98 -22.38
C SER A 37 -33.15 11.55 -21.88
N SER A 38 -32.12 11.36 -21.07
CA SER A 38 -32.18 10.43 -19.94
C SER A 38 -31.14 10.91 -18.93
N SER A 39 -31.63 11.47 -17.83
CA SER A 39 -30.88 12.01 -16.71
C SER A 39 -30.18 10.89 -15.90
N ASN A 40 -29.45 10.00 -16.57
CA ASN A 40 -28.47 9.15 -15.89
C ASN A 40 -27.12 9.83 -15.98
N THR A 41 -26.98 10.93 -15.23
CA THR A 41 -25.67 11.39 -14.75
C THR A 41 -25.03 10.18 -14.08
N LEU A 42 -23.91 9.67 -14.61
CA LEU A 42 -23.15 8.63 -13.94
C LEU A 42 -22.73 9.17 -12.57
N GLN A 43 -23.43 8.76 -11.53
CA GLN A 43 -23.14 9.16 -10.16
C GLN A 43 -22.08 8.23 -9.62
N THR A 44 -20.86 8.73 -9.45
CA THR A 44 -19.85 8.05 -8.65
C THR A 44 -20.07 8.40 -7.20
N THR A 45 -20.41 7.41 -6.38
CA THR A 45 -20.48 7.58 -4.92
C THR A 45 -19.09 7.34 -4.34
N ALA A 46 -18.70 8.15 -3.36
CA ALA A 46 -17.49 7.87 -2.60
C ALA A 46 -17.64 6.51 -1.90
N VAL A 47 -16.59 5.70 -1.94
CA VAL A 47 -16.54 4.43 -1.20
C VAL A 47 -16.51 4.76 0.29
N PRO A 48 -17.31 4.06 1.13
CA PRO A 48 -17.24 4.21 2.57
C PRO A 48 -15.81 3.98 3.09
N ARG A 49 -15.46 4.70 4.16
CA ARG A 49 -14.16 4.54 4.81
C ARG A 49 -14.07 3.15 5.46
N SER A 50 -12.92 2.50 5.36
CA SER A 50 -12.77 1.15 5.92
C SER A 50 -12.69 1.21 7.45
N SER A 51 -13.36 0.27 8.10
CA SER A 51 -13.37 0.13 9.56
C SER A 51 -11.97 -0.13 10.13
N VAL A 52 -11.12 -0.80 9.36
CA VAL A 52 -9.69 -1.03 9.71
C VAL A 52 -8.94 0.30 9.78
N LEU A 53 -9.10 1.18 8.79
CA LEU A 53 -8.41 2.47 8.77
C LEU A 53 -8.86 3.37 9.91
N ASP A 54 -10.13 3.29 10.32
CA ASP A 54 -10.65 4.01 11.49
C ASP A 54 -10.01 3.50 12.78
N ARG A 55 -9.88 2.18 12.95
CA ARG A 55 -9.17 1.59 14.11
C ARG A 55 -7.71 2.02 14.17
N LEU A 56 -7.01 1.99 13.04
CA LEU A 56 -5.61 2.41 12.97
C LEU A 56 -5.44 3.91 13.29
N GLN A 57 -6.36 4.74 12.81
CA GLN A 57 -6.32 6.17 13.09
C GLN A 57 -6.45 6.47 14.59
N LEU A 58 -7.23 5.69 15.33
CA LEU A 58 -7.35 5.81 16.79
C LEU A 58 -6.17 5.20 17.53
N PHE A 59 -5.64 4.07 17.04
CA PHE A 59 -4.59 3.31 17.72
C PHE A 59 -3.20 3.97 17.64
N LEU A 60 -2.83 4.50 16.46
CA LEU A 60 -1.48 5.03 16.24
C LEU A 60 -1.08 6.17 17.20
N PRO A 61 -1.95 7.14 17.52
CA PRO A 61 -1.65 8.14 18.53
C PRO A 61 -1.46 7.56 19.94
N GLN A 62 -2.27 6.55 20.30
CA GLN A 62 -2.21 5.92 21.62
C GLN A 62 -0.90 5.14 21.80
N ILE A 63 -0.49 4.35 20.81
CA ILE A 63 0.76 3.62 20.86
C ILE A 63 1.97 4.57 20.82
N ALA A 64 1.90 5.66 20.05
CA ALA A 64 2.97 6.67 20.04
C ALA A 64 3.17 7.29 21.43
N GLN A 65 2.08 7.68 22.11
CA GLN A 65 2.14 8.20 23.47
C GLN A 65 2.67 7.16 24.47
N ALA A 66 2.23 5.91 24.36
CA ALA A 66 2.72 4.82 25.20
C ALA A 66 4.23 4.58 25.01
N ASN A 67 4.71 4.64 23.76
CA ASN A 67 6.13 4.47 23.43
C ASN A 67 6.98 5.61 23.98
N GLU A 68 6.51 6.86 23.92
CA GLU A 68 7.21 8.00 24.52
C GLU A 68 7.33 7.84 26.04
N LYS A 69 6.24 7.46 26.69
CA LYS A 69 6.22 7.18 28.13
C LYS A 69 7.19 6.05 28.49
N LEU A 70 7.14 4.94 27.75
CA LEU A 70 8.05 3.81 27.95
C LEU A 70 9.51 4.25 27.84
N LYS A 71 9.84 5.06 26.84
CA LYS A 71 11.19 5.58 26.64
C LYS A 71 11.67 6.42 27.84
N GLN A 72 10.82 7.32 28.35
CA GLN A 72 11.14 8.10 29.55
C GLN A 72 11.36 7.21 30.77
N GLU A 73 10.53 6.19 30.95
CA GLU A 73 10.66 5.24 32.07
C GLU A 73 11.95 4.40 31.94
N MET A 74 12.30 3.95 30.74
CA MET A 74 13.55 3.22 30.46
C MET A 74 14.80 4.04 30.77
N GLU A 75 14.78 5.36 30.54
CA GLU A 75 15.91 6.24 30.91
C GLU A 75 16.08 6.38 32.43
N SER A 76 14.98 6.27 33.18
CA SER A 76 14.97 6.41 34.64
C SER A 76 15.18 5.08 35.40
N CYS A 77 14.82 3.96 34.79
CA CYS A 77 14.83 2.65 35.42
C CYS A 77 16.16 1.90 35.22
N PRO A 78 16.52 0.98 36.14
CA PRO A 78 17.70 0.14 35.98
C PRO A 78 17.62 -0.78 34.76
N THR A 79 18.78 -1.12 34.21
CA THR A 79 18.92 -2.13 33.15
C THR A 79 18.30 -3.45 33.58
N GLY A 80 17.40 -4.00 32.75
CA GLY A 80 16.70 -5.26 33.01
C GLY A 80 15.34 -5.12 33.69
N HIS A 81 14.89 -3.92 34.06
CA HIS A 81 13.51 -3.75 34.56
C HIS A 81 12.47 -4.07 33.47
N PHE A 82 12.74 -3.67 32.23
CA PHE A 82 11.91 -3.96 31.06
C PHE A 82 12.51 -5.13 30.26
N ASP A 83 12.72 -6.26 30.92
CA ASP A 83 13.11 -7.50 30.27
C ASP A 83 11.85 -8.29 29.86
N ILE A 84 11.68 -8.51 28.56
CA ILE A 84 10.51 -9.19 27.99
C ILE A 84 10.73 -10.71 27.83
N GLU A 85 11.95 -11.20 28.04
CA GLU A 85 12.28 -12.62 27.93
C GLU A 85 12.22 -13.32 29.29
N ASN A 86 12.47 -12.58 30.38
CA ASN A 86 12.43 -13.12 31.73
C ASN A 86 10.98 -13.33 32.22
N VAL A 87 10.51 -14.58 32.13
CA VAL A 87 9.15 -14.99 32.56
C VAL A 87 9.14 -15.77 33.88
N GLU A 88 10.30 -15.99 34.51
CA GLU A 88 10.42 -16.88 35.69
C GLU A 88 9.61 -16.39 36.90
N ASP A 89 9.56 -15.06 37.11
CA ASP A 89 8.84 -14.42 38.22
C ASP A 89 7.52 -13.74 37.77
N ALA A 90 7.16 -13.84 36.49
CA ALA A 90 6.01 -13.14 35.92
C ALA A 90 4.71 -13.93 36.16
N GLY A 91 3.82 -13.42 37.02
CA GLY A 91 2.54 -14.08 37.32
C GLY A 91 1.52 -14.12 36.17
N LYS A 92 1.71 -13.31 35.13
CA LYS A 92 0.87 -13.29 33.92
C LYS A 92 1.77 -13.22 32.69
N VAL A 93 1.79 -14.30 31.92
CA VAL A 93 2.49 -14.38 30.64
C VAL A 93 1.44 -14.20 29.54
N ILE A 94 1.73 -13.34 28.58
CA ILE A 94 0.90 -13.14 27.39
C ILE A 94 1.71 -13.65 26.20
N GLU A 95 1.29 -14.78 25.65
CA GLU A 95 1.83 -15.33 24.40
C GLU A 95 1.06 -14.70 23.23
N MET A 96 1.79 -14.20 22.24
CA MET A 96 1.21 -13.45 21.12
C MET A 96 1.53 -14.16 19.80
N ASP A 97 0.58 -14.96 19.33
CA ASP A 97 0.68 -15.59 18.02
C ASP A 97 0.43 -14.55 16.92
N VAL A 98 1.45 -14.23 16.13
CA VAL A 98 1.36 -13.24 15.05
C VAL A 98 1.05 -13.95 13.73
N ALA A 99 -0.23 -14.19 13.46
CA ALA A 99 -0.71 -14.62 12.15
C ALA A 99 -1.16 -13.39 11.33
N LEU A 100 -0.67 -13.29 10.08
CA LEU A 100 -1.20 -12.33 9.10
C LEU A 100 -2.56 -12.85 8.61
N VAL A 101 -3.64 -12.51 9.33
CA VAL A 101 -5.00 -12.82 8.87
C VAL A 101 -5.34 -11.90 7.70
N ASP A 102 -5.63 -12.47 6.54
CA ASP A 102 -6.37 -11.76 5.49
C ASP A 102 -7.77 -11.46 6.04
N LEU A 103 -7.97 -10.23 6.50
CA LEU A 103 -9.28 -9.76 6.99
C LEU A 103 -10.22 -9.62 5.79
N GLY A 104 -10.77 -10.76 5.35
CA GLY A 104 -12.00 -10.78 4.57
C GLY A 104 -13.11 -10.15 5.41
N ASP A 105 -13.89 -9.26 4.79
CA ASP A 105 -15.06 -8.62 5.37
C ASP A 105 -16.08 -9.70 5.80
N SER A 106 -15.94 -10.25 7.00
CA SER A 106 -16.86 -11.27 7.52
C SER A 106 -17.60 -10.70 8.72
N ASP A 107 -18.86 -10.38 8.49
CA ASP A 107 -19.83 -10.08 9.54
C ASP A 107 -19.98 -11.28 10.47
N SER A 108 -19.65 -11.06 11.74
CA SER A 108 -20.00 -11.86 12.92
C SER A 108 -21.09 -12.92 12.69
N ASN A 109 -20.71 -14.21 12.77
CA ASN A 109 -21.58 -15.20 13.38
C ASN A 109 -20.75 -16.25 14.14
N THR A 110 -20.96 -16.32 15.45
CA THR A 110 -20.32 -17.23 16.37
C THR A 110 -21.01 -18.59 16.31
N GLU A 111 -20.47 -19.56 15.57
CA GLU A 111 -20.95 -20.95 15.60
C GLU A 111 -19.74 -21.90 15.45
N ASN A 112 -19.42 -22.63 16.52
CA ASN A 112 -18.46 -23.75 16.65
C ASN A 112 -17.65 -24.17 15.41
N GLU A 113 -16.35 -23.84 15.41
CA GLU A 113 -15.36 -24.49 14.55
C GLU A 113 -14.88 -25.79 15.24
N THR A 114 -15.37 -26.94 14.79
CA THR A 114 -14.72 -28.23 15.06
C THR A 114 -13.59 -28.39 14.04
N SER A 115 -12.33 -28.22 14.49
CA SER A 115 -11.15 -28.38 13.65
C SER A 115 -10.85 -29.87 13.40
N ASP A 116 -11.37 -30.41 12.31
CA ASP A 116 -10.84 -31.62 11.69
C ASP A 116 -10.34 -31.23 10.29
N ASP A 117 -9.09 -30.80 10.20
CA ASP A 117 -8.39 -30.66 8.91
C ASP A 117 -7.04 -31.39 8.99
N ASP A 118 -7.04 -32.62 8.50
CA ASP A 118 -5.88 -33.49 8.37
C ASP A 118 -5.17 -33.15 7.05
N SER A 119 -4.57 -31.96 6.99
CA SER A 119 -3.76 -31.54 5.85
C SER A 119 -2.28 -31.84 6.11
N SER A 120 -1.88 -33.06 5.79
CA SER A 120 -0.47 -33.43 5.61
C SER A 120 0.08 -32.72 4.36
N ASP A 121 0.42 -31.43 4.49
CA ASP A 121 1.28 -30.76 3.52
C ASP A 121 2.74 -30.97 3.92
N SER A 122 3.49 -31.63 3.03
CA SER A 122 4.91 -31.92 3.25
C SER A 122 5.70 -30.68 2.86
N ASP A 123 5.69 -29.67 3.72
CA ASP A 123 6.61 -28.54 3.61
C ASP A 123 8.04 -29.06 3.82
N SER A 124 8.77 -29.21 2.72
CA SER A 124 10.21 -29.44 2.75
C SER A 124 10.88 -28.15 3.21
N GLU A 125 10.90 -27.92 4.53
CA GLU A 125 11.64 -26.84 5.18
C GLU A 125 13.12 -26.91 4.77
N PHE A 126 13.58 -25.91 4.03
CA PHE A 126 15.00 -25.74 3.75
C PHE A 126 15.67 -25.12 4.98
N GLU A 127 16.24 -25.99 5.81
CA GLU A 127 17.04 -25.68 7.02
C GLU A 127 18.45 -25.14 6.68
N GLY A 128 18.55 -24.17 5.77
CA GLY A 128 19.83 -23.62 5.29
C GLY A 128 19.88 -22.10 5.27
N GLU A 129 21.08 -21.54 5.46
CA GLU A 129 21.31 -20.09 5.39
C GLU A 129 20.87 -19.51 4.03
N ILE A 130 20.03 -18.48 4.06
CA ILE A 130 19.48 -17.84 2.87
C ILE A 130 20.57 -16.96 2.25
N THR A 131 21.25 -17.50 1.24
CA THR A 131 22.21 -16.74 0.41
C THR A 131 21.53 -16.13 -0.82
N GLU A 132 22.21 -15.18 -1.47
CA GLU A 132 21.75 -14.50 -2.69
C GLU A 132 21.35 -15.46 -3.83
N ASP A 133 21.88 -16.68 -3.82
CA ASP A 133 21.60 -17.72 -4.81
C ASP A 133 20.29 -18.49 -4.54
N ASN A 134 19.76 -18.44 -3.32
CA ASN A 134 18.61 -19.24 -2.87
C ASN A 134 17.30 -18.45 -2.78
N LEU A 135 17.34 -17.13 -3.01
CA LEU A 135 16.18 -16.24 -3.00
C LEU A 135 15.35 -16.40 -4.30
N LYS A 136 14.23 -17.11 -4.22
CA LYS A 136 13.24 -17.20 -5.31
C LYS A 136 12.36 -15.96 -5.34
N LEU A 137 12.78 -14.91 -6.04
CA LEU A 137 11.92 -13.76 -6.30
C LEU A 137 10.92 -14.08 -7.44
N PRO A 138 9.63 -13.70 -7.31
CA PRO A 138 8.67 -13.82 -8.39
C PRO A 138 9.04 -12.86 -9.53
N GLY A 139 9.36 -13.41 -10.71
CA GLY A 139 9.72 -12.62 -11.90
C GLY A 139 11.10 -12.91 -12.50
N ASN A 140 11.86 -13.85 -11.95
CA ASN A 140 13.24 -14.17 -12.33
C ASN A 140 13.33 -14.99 -13.62
N ASN A 141 12.66 -14.53 -14.68
CA ASN A 141 12.67 -15.15 -16.00
C ASN A 141 13.92 -14.70 -16.78
N ARG A 142 15.13 -15.01 -16.29
CA ARG A 142 16.46 -15.00 -16.97
C ARG A 142 16.81 -13.91 -18.04
N ASN A 143 16.04 -12.84 -18.20
CA ASN A 143 16.14 -11.90 -19.33
C ASN A 143 16.00 -10.41 -18.92
N ILE A 144 16.35 -10.04 -17.69
CA ILE A 144 16.56 -8.63 -17.33
C ILE A 144 18.01 -8.50 -16.88
N LYS A 145 18.89 -8.16 -17.84
CA LYS A 145 20.30 -7.85 -17.60
C LYS A 145 20.53 -6.38 -17.27
N GLU A 146 19.55 -5.68 -16.72
CA GLU A 146 19.76 -4.31 -16.27
C GLU A 146 20.01 -4.29 -14.77
N LYS A 147 21.28 -4.03 -14.42
CA LYS A 147 21.71 -3.79 -13.05
C LYS A 147 21.23 -2.40 -12.66
N ALA A 148 20.40 -2.30 -11.62
CA ALA A 148 20.02 -1.01 -11.07
C ALA A 148 21.26 -0.30 -10.51
N ASN A 149 21.56 0.91 -10.99
CA ASN A 149 22.76 1.66 -10.63
C ASN A 149 22.42 2.66 -9.51
N ILE A 150 22.32 2.16 -8.27
CA ILE A 150 22.00 2.97 -7.10
C ILE A 150 23.28 3.69 -6.65
N LYS A 151 23.24 5.02 -6.56
CA LYS A 151 24.33 5.85 -6.02
C LYS A 151 23.85 6.64 -4.81
N VAL A 152 24.67 6.67 -3.77
CA VAL A 152 24.48 7.54 -2.62
C VAL A 152 24.82 8.97 -3.05
N LEU A 153 23.85 9.88 -2.95
CA LEU A 153 24.09 11.31 -3.10
C LEU A 153 24.82 11.78 -1.83
N GLY A 154 26.02 12.30 -2.00
CA GLY A 154 26.81 12.85 -0.89
C GLY A 154 26.03 13.94 -0.18
N GLU A 155 26.16 13.99 1.13
CA GLU A 155 25.61 15.05 1.96
C GLU A 155 26.36 16.34 1.66
N ASP A 156 25.73 17.24 0.90
CA ASP A 156 26.22 18.61 0.79
C ASP A 156 26.09 19.24 2.19
N THR A 157 27.23 19.29 2.89
CA THR A 157 27.37 20.00 4.15
C THR A 157 27.14 21.49 3.87
N ILE A 158 26.01 22.02 4.36
CA ILE A 158 25.76 23.46 4.47
C ILE A 158 26.42 23.96 5.75
#